data_AF-A0A820C6J2-F1
#
_entry.id   AF-A0A820C6J2-F1
#
_cell.length_a   1.000
_cell.length_b   1.000
_cell.length_c   1.000
_cell.angle_alpha   90.00
_cell.angle_beta   90.00
_cell.angle_gamma   90.00
#
_symmetry.space_group_name_H-M   'P 1'
#
loop_
_entity.id
_entity.type
_entity.pdbx_description
1 polymer ?
#
loop_
_entity_poly.entity_id
_entity_poly.type
_entity_poly.pdbx_seq_one_letter_code
_entity_poly.pdbx_strand_id
1 'polypeptide(L)'
;MSRVLGNNSLITNFESWFIPIDILTIVCIILSVILAMILLLIIIFDKTCHTVPMMLVANSCFAGIVFGFLIFSIRLFTLENDLKRIAYKDFLCSFRGYFGYGICSIQNCSYLLQSIYRFVSVVYPTRLFYQSARFQLFLICLTWIFGFLYPIAFLFTGEIVYNVDNQICQLALQLSFSIIYMASCAYIIPVSMTMFIYLKLVRYIHQMSKHVIPMNRLLRAQRELKMVRRLFIL
;
A
#
# COMPACT_ATOMS: atom_id res chain seq x y z
N MET A 1 28.06 -35.07 33.48
CA MET A 1 27.30 -35.36 34.72
C MET A 1 26.70 -34.01 35.16
N SER A 2 25.44 -33.64 34.91
CA SER A 2 24.23 -34.39 34.56
C SER A 2 23.23 -33.43 33.88
N ARG A 3 22.49 -33.94 32.88
CA ARG A 3 21.38 -33.28 32.16
C ARG A 3 20.18 -33.04 33.08
N VAL A 4 19.46 -31.92 32.86
CA VAL A 4 17.99 -31.82 32.77
C VAL A 4 17.69 -30.59 31.88
N LEU A 5 17.71 -30.69 30.55
CA LEU A 5 16.51 -30.80 29.70
C LEU A 5 15.18 -30.51 30.43
N GLY A 6 15.00 -29.25 30.83
CA GLY A 6 13.69 -28.70 31.19
C GLY A 6 12.90 -28.39 29.93
N ASN A 7 12.15 -29.39 29.48
CA ASN A 7 11.05 -29.32 28.52
C ASN A 7 10.02 -28.27 28.97
N ASN A 8 10.26 -27.00 28.67
CA ASN A 8 9.17 -26.06 28.45
C ASN A 8 9.05 -25.89 26.94
N SER A 9 8.63 -26.96 26.26
CA SER A 9 7.89 -26.79 25.03
C SER A 9 6.64 -26.01 25.43
N LEU A 10 6.71 -24.69 25.31
CA LEU A 10 5.56 -23.80 25.34
C LEU A 10 4.67 -24.34 24.22
N ILE A 11 3.69 -25.16 24.58
CA ILE A 11 2.65 -25.61 23.67
C ILE A 11 1.87 -24.34 23.38
N THR A 12 2.35 -23.57 22.42
CA THR A 12 1.60 -22.47 21.83
C THR A 12 0.35 -23.12 21.25
N ASN A 13 -0.81 -22.61 21.66
CA ASN A 13 -2.09 -22.98 21.08
C ASN A 13 -2.08 -22.49 19.63
N PHE A 14 -1.49 -23.29 18.73
CA PHE A 14 -1.50 -23.03 17.31
C PHE A 14 -2.94 -23.15 16.85
N GLU A 15 -3.58 -22.00 16.62
CA GLU A 15 -4.94 -22.01 16.12
C GLU A 15 -4.93 -22.50 14.67
N SER A 16 -5.65 -23.60 14.40
CA SER A 16 -5.60 -24.32 13.12
C SER A 16 -5.97 -23.49 11.89
N TRP A 17 -6.53 -22.29 12.07
CA TRP A 17 -6.98 -21.39 11.00
C TRP A 17 -5.88 -20.45 10.48
N PHE A 18 -4.71 -20.36 11.14
CA PHE A 18 -3.58 -19.57 10.63
C PHE A 18 -2.99 -20.14 9.33
N ILE A 19 -2.80 -21.46 9.26
CA ILE A 19 -2.27 -22.16 8.07
C ILE A 19 -3.10 -21.87 6.80
N PRO A 20 -4.44 -22.08 6.77
CA PRO A 20 -5.21 -21.79 5.57
C PRO A 20 -5.25 -20.28 5.24
N ILE A 21 -5.17 -19.39 6.23
CA ILE A 21 -5.07 -17.94 5.99
C ILE A 21 -3.75 -17.59 5.32
N ASP A 22 -2.63 -18.13 5.77
CA ASP A 22 -1.32 -17.86 5.18
C ASP A 22 -1.23 -18.40 3.76
N ILE A 23 -1.73 -19.62 3.50
CA ILE A 23 -1.80 -20.19 2.14
C ILE A 23 -2.66 -19.30 1.23
N LEU A 24 -3.86 -18.91 1.69
CA LEU A 24 -4.74 -18.03 0.93
C LEU A 24 -4.07 -16.69 0.63
N THR A 25 -3.42 -16.10 1.65
CA THR A 25 -2.70 -14.83 1.53
C THR A 25 -1.56 -14.93 0.51
N ILE A 26 -0.78 -16.02 0.54
CA ILE A 26 0.29 -16.28 -0.43
C ILE A 26 -0.25 -16.36 -1.86
N VAL A 27 -1.34 -17.11 -2.07
CA VAL A 27 -1.98 -17.22 -3.39
C VAL A 27 -2.46 -15.85 -3.89
N CYS A 28 -3.12 -15.07 -3.04
CA CYS A 28 -3.57 -13.72 -3.37
C CYS A 28 -2.40 -12.78 -3.71
N ILE A 29 -1.28 -12.89 -3.00
CA ILE A 29 -0.09 -12.08 -3.27
C ILE A 29 0.53 -12.45 -4.61
N ILE A 30 0.69 -13.74 -4.90
CA ILE A 30 1.24 -14.21 -6.19
C ILE A 30 0.39 -13.68 -7.34
N LEU A 31 -0.93 -13.81 -7.26
CA LEU A 31 -1.86 -13.28 -8.27
C LEU A 31 -1.73 -11.75 -8.42
N SER A 32 -1.65 -11.04 -7.31
CA SER A 32 -1.50 -9.58 -7.29
C SER A 32 -0.19 -9.11 -7.91
N VAL A 33 0.93 -9.79 -7.61
CA VAL A 33 2.25 -9.49 -8.16
C VAL A 33 2.27 -9.80 -9.66
N ILE A 34 1.72 -10.93 -10.10
CA ILE A 34 1.62 -11.27 -11.53
C ILE A 34 0.81 -10.21 -12.28
N LEU A 35 -0.35 -9.81 -11.75
CA LEU A 35 -1.18 -8.78 -12.37
C LEU A 35 -0.45 -7.43 -12.43
N ALA A 36 0.19 -7.02 -11.34
CA ALA A 36 0.96 -5.77 -11.28
C ALA A 36 2.14 -5.78 -12.26
N MET A 37 2.83 -6.93 -12.41
CA MET A 37 3.90 -7.12 -13.39
C MET A 37 3.38 -7.00 -14.82
N ILE A 38 2.27 -7.67 -15.16
CA ILE A 38 1.65 -7.58 -16.49
C ILE A 38 1.29 -6.13 -16.82
N LEU A 39 0.64 -5.43 -15.90
CA LEU A 39 0.28 -4.02 -16.08
C LEU A 39 1.52 -3.13 -16.26
N LEU A 40 2.57 -3.36 -15.48
CA LEU A 40 3.82 -2.61 -15.59
C LEU A 40 4.49 -2.84 -16.95
N LEU A 41 4.53 -4.09 -17.44
CA LEU A 41 5.06 -4.43 -18.75
C LEU A 41 4.25 -3.76 -19.87
N ILE A 42 2.92 -3.77 -19.79
CA ILE A 42 2.06 -3.06 -20.76
C ILE A 42 2.40 -1.57 -20.79
N ILE A 43 2.52 -0.92 -19.64
CA ILE A 43 2.83 0.52 -19.57
C ILE A 43 4.22 0.83 -20.15
N ILE A 44 5.20 -0.06 -19.94
CA ILE A 44 6.57 0.13 -20.46
C ILE A 44 6.61 -0.06 -21.97
N PHE A 45 6.01 -1.13 -22.50
CA PHE A 45 6.13 -1.49 -23.91
C PHE A 45 5.16 -0.74 -24.84
N ASP A 46 3.96 -0.40 -24.36
CA ASP A 46 2.98 0.31 -25.16
C ASP A 46 3.20 1.82 -25.11
N LYS A 47 3.65 2.39 -26.24
CA LYS A 47 3.86 3.83 -26.39
C LYS A 47 2.58 4.64 -26.17
N THR A 48 1.41 4.08 -26.42
CA THR A 48 0.12 4.76 -26.15
C THR A 48 -0.10 4.99 -24.65
N CYS A 49 0.54 4.18 -23.81
CA CYS A 49 0.51 4.29 -22.35
C CYS A 49 1.52 5.30 -21.79
N HIS A 50 2.39 5.93 -22.60
CA HIS A 50 3.41 6.87 -22.12
C HIS A 50 2.81 8.25 -21.79
N THR A 51 1.91 8.25 -20.80
CA THR A 51 1.20 9.43 -20.31
C THR A 51 1.42 9.58 -18.80
N VAL A 52 1.29 10.81 -18.30
CA VAL A 52 1.44 11.13 -16.88
C VAL A 52 0.53 10.30 -15.95
N PRO A 53 -0.78 10.08 -16.21
CA PRO A 53 -1.60 9.22 -15.36
C PRO A 53 -1.09 7.77 -15.33
N MET A 54 -0.61 7.23 -16.45
CA MET A 54 -0.05 5.88 -16.49
C MET A 54 1.30 5.78 -15.77
N MET A 55 2.09 6.84 -15.73
CA MET A 55 3.30 6.91 -14.88
C MET A 55 2.94 6.77 -13.39
N LEU A 56 1.85 7.40 -12.93
CA LEU A 56 1.38 7.27 -11.54
C LEU A 56 0.84 5.85 -11.25
N VAL A 57 0.18 5.23 -12.22
CA VAL A 57 -0.25 3.82 -12.14
C VAL A 57 0.98 2.91 -12.07
N ALA A 58 1.99 3.11 -12.92
CA ALA A 58 3.23 2.34 -12.92
C ALA A 58 3.95 2.42 -11.56
N ASN A 59 4.04 3.61 -10.96
CA ASN A 59 4.58 3.76 -9.60
C ASN A 59 3.82 2.93 -8.56
N SER A 60 2.48 2.87 -8.67
CA SER A 60 1.65 2.09 -7.75
C SER A 60 1.74 0.57 -7.99
N CYS A 61 1.93 0.15 -9.25
CA CYS A 61 2.25 -1.24 -9.58
C CYS A 61 3.63 -1.63 -9.02
N PHE A 62 4.63 -0.77 -9.19
CA PHE A 62 5.98 -1.00 -8.68
C PHE A 62 6.00 -1.11 -7.15
N ALA A 63 5.38 -0.15 -6.45
CA ALA A 63 5.24 -0.22 -4.99
C ALA A 63 4.45 -1.48 -4.55
N GLY A 64 3.41 -1.86 -5.30
CA GLY A 64 2.64 -3.10 -5.05
C GLY A 64 3.47 -4.38 -5.23
N ILE A 65 4.36 -4.43 -6.21
CA ILE A 65 5.29 -5.56 -6.43
C ILE A 65 6.27 -5.65 -5.25
N VAL A 66 6.89 -4.53 -4.86
CA VAL A 66 7.82 -4.50 -3.72
C VAL A 66 7.11 -4.91 -2.42
N PHE A 67 5.88 -4.43 -2.20
CA PHE A 67 5.07 -4.83 -1.07
C PHE A 67 4.72 -6.31 -1.11
N GLY A 68 4.33 -6.82 -2.28
CA GLY A 68 4.01 -8.22 -2.50
C GLY A 68 5.17 -9.14 -2.15
N PHE A 69 6.39 -8.85 -2.62
CA PHE A 69 7.58 -9.63 -2.26
C PHE A 69 7.87 -9.61 -0.77
N LEU A 70 7.69 -8.47 -0.12
CA LEU A 70 7.90 -8.35 1.33
C LEU A 70 6.87 -9.19 2.11
N ILE A 71 5.58 -9.04 1.83
CA ILE A 71 4.54 -9.82 2.52
C ILE A 71 4.70 -11.31 2.20
N PHE A 72 5.04 -11.67 0.97
CA PHE A 72 5.34 -13.06 0.61
C PHE A 72 6.47 -13.63 1.46
N SER A 73 7.56 -12.88 1.66
CA SER A 73 8.68 -13.30 2.51
C SER A 73 8.29 -13.45 3.99
N ILE A 74 7.42 -12.58 4.50
CA ILE A 74 6.86 -12.67 5.85
C ILE A 74 5.98 -13.92 5.98
N ARG A 75 5.03 -14.11 5.06
CA ARG A 75 4.06 -15.21 5.11
C ARG A 75 4.70 -16.57 4.90
N LEU A 76 5.71 -16.68 4.04
CA LEU A 76 6.48 -17.92 3.92
C LEU A 76 7.17 -18.29 5.23
N PHE A 77 7.76 -17.32 5.93
CA PHE A 77 8.43 -17.55 7.19
C PHE A 77 7.43 -17.96 8.29
N THR A 78 6.30 -17.27 8.40
CA THR A 78 5.21 -17.62 9.32
C THR A 78 4.68 -19.02 9.02
N LEU A 79 4.37 -19.33 7.75
CA LEU A 79 3.87 -20.64 7.34
C LEU A 79 4.87 -21.77 7.65
N GLU A 80 6.18 -21.56 7.44
CA GLU A 80 7.20 -22.55 7.74
C GLU A 80 7.26 -22.86 9.26
N ASN A 81 7.16 -21.82 10.09
CA ASN A 81 7.15 -21.96 11.53
C ASN A 81 5.87 -22.62 12.05
N ASP A 82 4.71 -22.27 11.49
CA ASP A 82 3.41 -22.88 11.80
C ASP A 82 3.37 -24.37 11.39
N LEU A 83 3.88 -24.72 10.21
CA LEU A 83 3.96 -26.10 9.74
C LEU A 83 4.87 -26.96 10.62
N LYS A 84 6.01 -26.41 11.05
CA LYS A 84 6.94 -27.09 11.96
C LYS A 84 6.47 -27.07 13.41
N ARG A 85 5.44 -26.27 13.74
CA ARG A 85 4.97 -25.99 15.11
C ARG A 85 6.09 -25.48 16.03
N ILE A 86 6.96 -24.61 15.49
CA ILE A 86 8.10 -24.04 16.22
C ILE A 86 7.89 -22.52 16.32
N ALA A 87 8.14 -21.95 17.50
CA ALA A 87 8.24 -20.50 17.68
C ALA A 87 9.70 -20.07 17.49
N TYR A 88 10.09 -19.77 16.25
CA TYR A 88 11.44 -19.27 15.93
C TYR A 88 11.42 -17.75 15.76
N LYS A 89 12.25 -17.05 16.55
CA LYS A 89 12.34 -15.58 16.50
C LYS A 89 12.97 -15.13 15.17
N ASP A 90 12.26 -14.29 14.44
CA ASP A 90 12.76 -13.70 13.19
C ASP A 90 13.92 -12.72 13.48
N PHE A 91 15.10 -12.99 12.94
CA PHE A 91 16.26 -12.08 13.04
C PHE A 91 16.06 -10.80 12.21
N LEU A 92 15.29 -10.88 11.12
CA LEU A 92 15.00 -9.76 10.22
C LEU A 92 13.71 -9.04 10.62
N CYS A 93 13.21 -9.24 11.84
CA CYS A 93 11.90 -8.78 12.26
C CYS A 93 11.72 -7.27 12.14
N SER A 94 12.64 -6.51 12.75
CA SER A 94 12.60 -5.04 12.72
C SER A 94 12.75 -4.50 11.30
N PHE A 95 13.56 -5.17 10.46
CA PHE A 95 13.74 -4.82 9.05
C PHE A 95 12.45 -5.05 8.25
N ARG A 96 11.84 -6.24 8.39
CA ARG A 96 10.58 -6.60 7.71
C ARG A 96 9.43 -5.68 8.13
N GLY A 97 9.33 -5.37 9.42
CA GLY A 97 8.35 -4.41 9.93
C GLY A 97 8.57 -3.01 9.36
N TYR A 98 9.80 -2.49 9.40
CA TYR A 98 10.15 -1.17 8.86
C TYR A 98 9.80 -1.05 7.37
N PHE A 99 10.24 -1.99 6.54
CA PHE A 99 9.88 -2.01 5.11
C PHE A 99 8.37 -2.18 4.91
N GLY A 100 7.70 -2.94 5.77
CA GLY A 100 6.27 -3.20 5.70
C GLY A 100 5.47 -1.92 5.84
N TYR A 101 5.73 -1.17 6.91
CA TYR A 101 5.09 0.12 7.14
C TYR A 101 5.49 1.16 6.10
N GLY A 102 6.76 1.21 5.70
CA GLY A 102 7.24 2.18 4.74
C GLY A 102 6.60 2.01 3.35
N ILE A 103 6.66 0.78 2.80
CA ILE A 103 6.08 0.48 1.50
C ILE A 103 4.54 0.57 1.53
N CYS A 104 3.89 0.18 2.63
CA CYS A 104 2.44 0.37 2.77
C CYS A 104 2.04 1.85 2.70
N SER A 105 2.78 2.73 3.38
CA SER A 105 2.58 4.18 3.28
C SER A 105 2.82 4.70 1.86
N ILE A 106 3.89 4.25 1.19
CA ILE A 106 4.17 4.61 -0.22
C ILE A 106 3.01 4.19 -1.13
N GLN A 107 2.46 2.99 -0.95
CA GLN A 107 1.31 2.51 -1.71
C GLN A 107 0.09 3.42 -1.53
N ASN A 108 -0.27 3.72 -0.29
CA ASN A 108 -1.43 4.57 0.01
C ASN A 108 -1.26 6.01 -0.47
N CYS A 109 -0.07 6.59 -0.28
CA CYS A 109 0.27 7.91 -0.81
C CYS A 109 0.30 7.93 -2.35
N SER A 110 0.63 6.81 -3.01
CA SER A 110 0.56 6.70 -4.47
C SER A 110 -0.88 6.78 -4.98
N TYR A 111 -1.85 6.17 -4.27
CA TYR A 111 -3.28 6.35 -4.56
C TYR A 111 -3.75 7.77 -4.31
N LEU A 112 -3.28 8.41 -3.24
CA LEU A 112 -3.53 9.83 -2.98
C LEU A 112 -3.03 10.70 -4.13
N LEU A 113 -1.79 10.49 -4.60
CA LEU A 113 -1.20 11.24 -5.69
C LEU A 113 -2.00 11.08 -7.00
N GLN A 114 -2.44 9.85 -7.32
CA GLN A 114 -3.36 9.60 -8.44
C GLN A 114 -4.68 10.38 -8.31
N SER A 115 -5.26 10.42 -7.11
CA SER A 115 -6.52 11.14 -6.87
C SER A 115 -6.35 12.66 -7.02
N ILE A 116 -5.24 13.22 -6.49
CA ILE A 116 -4.89 14.64 -6.63
C ILE A 116 -4.69 14.98 -8.11
N TYR A 117 -3.93 14.17 -8.84
CA TYR A 117 -3.68 14.40 -10.27
C TYR A 117 -4.99 14.43 -11.06
N ARG A 118 -5.90 13.46 -10.84
CA ARG A 118 -7.22 13.42 -11.48
C ARG A 118 -8.04 14.65 -11.13
N PHE A 119 -8.05 15.06 -9.87
CA PHE A 119 -8.78 16.24 -9.42
C PHE A 119 -8.26 17.52 -10.10
N VAL A 120 -6.95 17.73 -10.12
CA VAL A 120 -6.34 18.90 -10.76
C VAL A 120 -6.60 18.90 -12.27
N SER A 121 -6.51 17.75 -12.93
CA SER A 121 -6.78 17.62 -14.36
C SER A 121 -8.22 17.99 -14.73
N VAL A 122 -9.19 17.59 -13.91
CA VAL A 122 -10.62 17.84 -14.16
C VAL A 122 -11.05 19.25 -13.75
N VAL A 123 -10.64 19.71 -12.56
CA VAL A 123 -11.09 20.99 -11.99
C VAL A 123 -10.28 22.18 -12.49
N TYR A 124 -8.97 22.00 -12.69
CA TYR A 124 -8.04 23.05 -13.08
C TYR A 124 -7.27 22.69 -14.37
N PRO A 125 -7.95 22.53 -15.51
CA PRO A 125 -7.33 22.08 -16.76
C PRO A 125 -6.26 23.05 -17.31
N THR A 126 -6.30 24.33 -16.92
CA THR A 126 -5.34 25.35 -17.37
C THR A 126 -4.01 25.32 -16.59
N ARG A 127 -3.93 24.59 -15.47
CA ARG A 127 -2.76 24.54 -14.60
C ARG A 127 -1.78 23.44 -15.05
N LEU A 128 -1.18 23.63 -16.22
CA LEU A 128 -0.31 22.64 -16.88
C LEU A 128 0.94 22.26 -16.07
N PHE A 129 1.47 23.16 -15.25
CA PHE A 129 2.65 22.90 -14.42
C PHE A 129 2.46 21.67 -13.50
N TYR A 130 1.32 21.61 -12.80
CA TYR A 130 0.99 20.50 -11.90
C TYR A 130 0.71 19.19 -12.65
N GLN A 131 0.38 19.27 -13.94
CA GLN A 131 0.14 18.10 -14.79
C GLN A 131 1.42 17.61 -15.48
N SER A 132 2.54 18.34 -15.35
CA SER A 132 3.78 17.98 -16.01
C SER A 132 4.40 16.70 -15.42
N ALA A 133 4.99 15.87 -16.29
CA ALA A 133 5.67 14.66 -15.86
C ALA A 133 6.80 14.93 -14.84
N ARG A 134 7.55 16.03 -15.02
CA ARG A 134 8.64 16.43 -14.12
C ARG A 134 8.13 16.70 -12.70
N PHE A 135 7.03 17.44 -12.57
CA PHE A 135 6.44 17.74 -11.27
C PHE A 135 5.87 16.48 -10.61
N GLN A 136 5.19 15.63 -11.38
CA GLN A 136 4.65 14.37 -10.86
C GLN A 136 5.76 13.40 -10.44
N LEU A 137 6.87 13.34 -11.17
CA LEU A 137 8.04 12.54 -10.81
C LEU A 137 8.69 13.06 -9.53
N PHE A 138 8.81 14.38 -9.36
CA PHE A 138 9.25 14.99 -8.11
C PHE A 138 8.35 14.58 -6.92
N LEU A 139 7.02 14.61 -7.08
CA LEU A 139 6.09 14.17 -6.04
C LEU A 139 6.18 12.67 -5.74
N ILE A 140 6.41 11.83 -6.76
CA ILE A 140 6.73 10.41 -6.54
C ILE A 140 7.97 10.29 -5.66
N CYS A 141 9.09 10.94 -6.03
CA CYS A 141 10.32 10.89 -5.25
C CYS A 141 10.10 11.32 -3.79
N LEU A 142 9.36 12.42 -3.56
CA LEU A 142 9.01 12.86 -2.21
C LEU A 142 8.19 11.81 -1.44
N THR A 143 7.28 11.12 -2.12
CA THR A 143 6.47 10.05 -1.51
C THR A 143 7.33 8.89 -1.03
N TRP A 144 8.31 8.47 -1.84
CA TRP A 144 9.25 7.41 -1.49
C TRP A 144 10.18 7.84 -0.33
N ILE A 145 10.70 9.07 -0.37
CA ILE A 145 11.52 9.62 0.72
C ILE A 145 10.71 9.65 2.02
N PHE A 146 9.48 10.19 1.98
CA PHE A 146 8.61 10.25 3.14
C PHE A 146 8.31 8.86 3.70
N GLY A 147 7.95 7.91 2.83
CA GLY A 147 7.63 6.54 3.21
C GLY A 147 8.72 5.80 3.96
N PHE A 148 10.00 6.04 3.62
CA PHE A 148 11.12 5.47 4.37
C PHE A 148 11.60 6.33 5.54
N LEU A 149 11.34 7.64 5.51
CA LEU A 149 11.78 8.54 6.56
C LEU A 149 10.90 8.45 7.80
N TYR A 150 9.57 8.40 7.65
CA TYR A 150 8.66 8.45 8.80
C TYR A 150 8.76 7.23 9.76
N PRO A 151 9.00 5.98 9.30
CA PRO A 151 9.10 4.85 10.21
C PRO A 151 10.53 4.62 10.71
N ILE A 152 11.52 5.43 10.28
CA ILE A 152 12.94 5.20 10.56
C ILE A 152 13.26 5.22 12.06
N ALA A 153 12.57 6.08 12.82
CA ALA A 153 12.75 6.18 14.27
C ALA A 153 12.46 4.85 14.96
N PHE A 154 11.45 4.10 14.49
CA PHE A 154 11.04 2.82 15.08
C PHE A 154 12.03 1.68 14.81
N LEU A 155 12.93 1.85 13.84
CA LEU A 155 14.04 0.91 13.62
C LEU A 155 15.06 0.98 14.76
N PHE A 156 15.26 2.17 15.35
CA PHE A 156 16.26 2.39 16.40
C PHE A 156 15.71 2.28 17.82
N THR A 157 14.40 2.50 18.03
CA THR A 157 13.79 2.43 19.36
C THR A 157 13.47 1.01 19.82
N GLY A 158 13.53 0.01 18.93
CA GLY A 158 13.23 -1.38 19.25
C GLY A 158 11.74 -1.66 19.49
N GLU A 159 10.85 -0.74 19.07
CA GLU A 159 9.40 -0.86 19.26
C GLU A 159 8.72 -1.88 18.32
N ILE A 160 9.41 -2.29 17.24
CA ILE A 160 8.99 -3.39 16.39
C ILE A 160 9.42 -4.70 17.04
N VAL A 161 8.45 -5.42 17.62
CA VAL A 161 8.68 -6.64 18.38
C VAL A 161 8.06 -7.83 17.66
N TYR A 162 8.75 -8.98 17.72
CA TYR A 162 8.19 -10.25 17.26
C TYR A 162 7.10 -10.70 18.22
N ASN A 163 5.86 -10.75 17.72
CA ASN A 163 4.74 -11.31 18.47
C ASN A 163 4.73 -12.83 18.26
N VAL A 164 4.93 -13.58 19.34
CA VAL A 164 5.04 -15.05 19.31
C VAL A 164 3.69 -15.71 19.02
N ASP A 165 2.58 -15.12 19.49
CA ASP A 165 1.24 -15.67 19.33
C ASP A 165 0.78 -15.61 17.87
N ASN A 166 1.08 -14.49 17.20
CA ASN A 166 0.70 -14.27 15.81
C ASN A 166 1.83 -14.55 14.81
N GLN A 167 3.01 -14.93 15.31
CA GLN A 167 4.23 -15.16 14.52
C GLN A 167 4.56 -14.06 13.49
N ILE A 168 4.29 -12.80 13.85
CA ILE A 168 4.50 -11.62 13.00
C ILE A 168 5.32 -10.54 13.69
N CYS A 169 5.96 -9.73 12.86
CA CYS A 169 6.71 -8.55 13.27
C CYS A 169 5.83 -7.32 13.16
N GLN A 170 5.49 -6.74 14.31
CA GLN A 170 4.60 -5.59 14.39
C GLN A 170 5.03 -4.66 15.52
N LEU A 171 4.58 -3.41 15.46
CA LEU A 171 4.61 -2.54 16.64
C LEU A 171 3.83 -3.23 17.76
N ALA A 172 4.39 -3.21 18.98
CA ALA A 172 3.69 -3.75 20.15
C ALA A 172 2.30 -3.12 20.24
N LEU A 173 1.23 -3.93 20.24
CA LEU A 173 -0.16 -3.51 20.08
C LEU A 173 -0.77 -2.85 21.35
N GLN A 174 0.01 -2.00 22.00
CA GLN A 174 -0.39 -1.20 23.16
C GLN A 174 -0.72 0.22 22.70
N LEU A 175 -1.83 0.78 23.18
CA LEU A 175 -2.24 2.14 22.83
C LEU A 175 -1.12 3.12 23.20
N SER A 176 -0.35 3.54 22.20
CA SER A 176 0.83 4.36 22.33
C SER A 176 0.85 5.41 21.23
N PHE A 177 1.61 6.48 21.46
CA PHE A 177 1.83 7.51 20.46
C PHE A 177 2.37 6.91 19.15
N SER A 178 3.25 5.91 19.24
CA SER A 178 3.88 5.25 18.10
C SER A 178 2.87 4.57 17.17
N ILE A 179 1.92 3.79 17.70
CA ILE A 179 0.88 3.16 16.86
C ILE A 179 0.00 4.22 16.21
N ILE A 180 -0.43 5.24 16.96
CA ILE A 180 -1.30 6.29 16.44
C ILE A 180 -0.59 7.05 15.33
N TYR A 181 0.68 7.40 15.53
CA TYR A 181 1.52 8.07 14.54
C TYR A 181 1.66 7.22 13.27
N MET A 182 2.01 5.94 13.42
CA MET A 182 2.18 5.01 12.30
C MET A 182 0.87 4.80 11.52
N ALA A 183 -0.24 4.53 12.20
CA ALA A 183 -1.54 4.35 11.58
C ALA A 183 -2.01 5.64 10.87
N SER A 184 -1.72 6.80 11.46
CA SER A 184 -2.09 8.09 10.89
C SER A 184 -1.36 8.38 9.58
N CYS A 185 -0.03 8.26 9.59
CA CYS A 185 0.82 8.54 8.43
C CYS A 185 0.70 7.46 7.34
N ALA A 186 0.58 6.19 7.72
CA ALA A 186 0.52 5.10 6.76
C ALA A 186 -0.86 4.94 6.11
N TYR A 187 -1.95 5.20 6.85
CA TYR A 187 -3.30 4.82 6.43
C TYR A 187 -4.34 5.93 6.58
N ILE A 188 -4.56 6.45 7.80
CA ILE A 188 -5.71 7.34 8.06
C ILE A 188 -5.64 8.60 7.21
N ILE A 189 -4.50 9.30 7.19
CA ILE A 189 -4.34 10.55 6.43
C ILE A 189 -4.42 10.29 4.92
N PRO A 190 -3.63 9.37 4.32
CA PRO A 190 -3.70 9.14 2.87
C PRO A 190 -5.08 8.67 2.39
N VAL A 191 -5.71 7.75 3.11
CA VAL A 191 -7.01 7.18 2.71
C VAL A 191 -8.13 8.20 2.89
N SER A 192 -8.17 8.92 4.02
CA SER A 192 -9.19 9.95 4.24
C SER A 192 -9.11 11.09 3.21
N MET A 193 -7.89 11.54 2.88
CA MET A 193 -7.68 12.55 1.85
C MET A 193 -8.09 12.05 0.47
N THR A 194 -7.73 10.81 0.12
CA THR A 194 -8.13 10.18 -1.14
C THR A 194 -9.66 10.13 -1.28
N MET A 195 -10.35 9.66 -0.23
CA MET A 195 -11.81 9.63 -0.19
C MET A 195 -12.43 11.03 -0.31
N PHE A 196 -11.92 12.00 0.44
CA PHE A 196 -12.39 13.38 0.40
C PHE A 196 -12.25 13.99 -1.00
N ILE A 197 -11.12 13.78 -1.68
CA ILE A 197 -10.86 14.27 -3.03
C ILE A 197 -11.83 13.63 -4.03
N TYR A 198 -12.05 12.31 -3.96
CA TYR A 198 -13.02 11.65 -4.85
C TYR A 198 -14.45 12.15 -4.62
N LEU A 199 -14.86 12.36 -3.35
CA LEU A 199 -16.17 12.95 -3.05
C LEU A 199 -16.31 14.36 -3.64
N LYS A 200 -15.27 15.19 -3.53
CA LYS A 200 -15.24 16.53 -4.14
C LYS A 200 -15.32 16.46 -5.67
N LEU A 201 -14.58 15.53 -6.29
CA LEU A 201 -14.58 15.33 -7.74
C LEU A 201 -15.97 14.91 -8.25
N VAL A 202 -16.61 13.95 -7.58
CA VAL A 202 -17.97 13.51 -7.91
C VAL A 202 -18.97 14.66 -7.79
N ARG A 203 -18.91 15.43 -6.68
CA ARG A 203 -19.78 16.60 -6.49
C ARG A 203 -19.56 17.66 -7.57
N TYR A 204 -18.30 17.95 -7.91
CA TYR A 204 -17.96 18.92 -8.95
C TYR A 204 -18.54 18.50 -10.30
N ILE A 205 -18.40 17.24 -10.70
CA ILE A 205 -18.91 16.76 -11.99
C ILE A 205 -20.44 16.73 -12.00
N HIS A 206 -21.08 16.39 -10.88
CA HIS A 206 -22.54 16.47 -10.76
C HIS A 206 -23.05 17.92 -10.89
N GLN A 207 -22.36 18.90 -10.31
CA GLN A 207 -22.68 20.31 -10.48
C GLN A 207 -22.42 20.78 -11.92
N MET A 208 -21.33 20.34 -12.53
CA MET A 208 -20.98 20.64 -13.92
C MET A 208 -22.03 20.14 -14.91
N SER A 209 -22.61 18.95 -14.66
CA SER A 209 -23.70 18.38 -15.46
C SER A 209 -25.01 19.17 -15.39
N LYS A 210 -25.20 19.99 -14.35
CA LYS A 210 -26.40 20.83 -14.16
C LYS A 210 -26.28 22.18 -14.85
N HIS A 211 -25.07 22.63 -15.18
CA HIS A 211 -24.83 23.91 -15.82
C HIS A 211 -24.59 23.71 -17.33
N VAL A 212 -24.96 24.70 -18.15
CA VAL A 212 -24.72 24.71 -19.61
C VAL A 212 -23.23 24.89 -19.88
N ILE A 213 -22.49 23.81 -19.71
CA ILE A 213 -21.05 23.74 -19.93
C ILE A 213 -20.84 23.01 -21.26
N PRO A 214 -19.83 23.40 -22.06
CA PRO A 214 -19.56 22.76 -23.34
C PRO A 214 -19.53 21.24 -23.21
N MET A 215 -20.40 20.57 -23.98
CA MET A 215 -20.66 19.11 -23.94
C MET A 215 -19.37 18.29 -23.98
N ASN A 216 -18.34 18.75 -24.71
CA ASN A 216 -17.04 18.09 -24.80
C ASN A 216 -16.27 18.00 -23.48
N ARG A 217 -16.38 19.01 -22.59
CA ARG A 217 -15.74 18.96 -21.26
C ARG A 217 -16.49 18.03 -20.32
N LEU A 218 -17.83 18.03 -20.39
CA LEU A 218 -18.68 17.14 -19.59
C LEU A 218 -18.44 15.67 -19.96
N LEU A 219 -18.40 15.35 -21.26
CA LEU A 219 -18.14 13.99 -21.75
C LEU A 219 -16.76 13.46 -21.33
N ARG A 220 -15.72 14.31 -21.35
CA ARG A 220 -14.38 13.94 -20.86
C ARG A 220 -14.40 13.62 -19.36
N ALA A 221 -15.01 14.49 -18.55
CA ALA A 221 -15.13 14.28 -17.10
C ALA A 221 -15.97 13.04 -16.74
N GLN A 222 -17.04 12.76 -17.49
CA GLN A 222 -17.85 11.55 -17.31
C GLN A 222 -17.09 10.27 -17.67
N ARG A 223 -16.21 10.27 -18.69
CA ARG A 223 -15.35 9.12 -19.01
C ARG A 223 -14.39 8.82 -17.86
N GLU A 224 -13.75 9.83 -17.31
CA GLU A 224 -12.88 9.69 -16.12
C GLU A 224 -13.65 9.11 -14.92
N LEU A 225 -14.86 9.60 -14.65
CA LEU A 225 -15.71 9.03 -13.59
C LEU A 225 -16.16 7.60 -13.87
N LYS A 226 -16.44 7.24 -15.12
CA LYS A 226 -16.83 5.88 -15.47
C LYS A 226 -15.70 4.89 -15.18
N MET A 227 -14.44 5.32 -15.33
CA MET A 227 -13.27 4.53 -14.91
C MET A 227 -13.18 4.44 -13.38
N VAL A 228 -13.37 5.55 -12.65
CA VAL A 228 -13.35 5.55 -11.17
C VAL A 228 -14.49 4.71 -10.58
N ARG A 229 -15.70 4.80 -11.13
CA ARG A 229 -16.86 4.02 -10.68
C ARG A 229 -16.62 2.51 -10.80
N ARG A 230 -15.88 2.07 -11.83
CA ARG A 230 -15.49 0.66 -11.98
C ARG A 230 -14.43 0.22 -10.98
N LEU A 231 -13.62 1.14 -10.46
CA LEU A 231 -12.62 0.89 -9.41
C LEU A 231 -13.23 0.82 -8.00
N PHE A 232 -14.37 1.47 -7.75
CA PHE A 232 -15.05 1.46 -6.44
C PHE A 232 -16.15 0.38 -6.32
N ILE A 233 -16.61 -0.18 -7.45
CA ILE A 233 -17.64 -1.24 -7.50
C ILE A 233 -17.02 -2.64 -7.60
N LEU A 234 -15.72 -2.74 -7.87
CA LEU A 234 -14.93 -3.97 -7.74
C LEU A 234 -14.27 -3.99 -6.35
#